data_AF-A0A1Q7QTC2-F1
#
_entry.id   AF-A0A1Q7QTC2-F1
#
_cell.length_a   1.000
_cell.length_b   1.000
_cell.length_c   1.000
_cell.angle_alpha   90.00
_cell.angle_beta   90.00
_cell.angle_gamma   90.00
#
_symmetry.space_group_name_H-M   'P 1'
#
loop_
_entity.id
_entity.type
_entity.pdbx_description
1 polymer ?
#
loop_
_entity_poly.entity_id
_entity_poly.type
_entity_poly.pdbx_seq_one_letter_code
_entity_poly.pdbx_strand_id
1 'polypeptide(L)'
;MGETFLGGVASPYIGRLANDALRDGFTTRGYGPYFTDSHLIGVPYKKITSRTFRPAYVISLIWIVSLVSLVAYAVLTGAQQLYPLPAVMGLVPVALAFLVYLSPRQATNRTRRQEATSINDLVDQPQDLVLERSNISQVTYQFPMISILMKSGEWYYFGVGSWGSGYGHSRKRLTVLLSLFQRFCSQSPPISMFDRRRNQVEILSKGEIAS
;
A
#
# COMPACT_ATOMS: atom_id res chain seq x y z
N MET A 1 -17.65 28.60 -4.71
CA MET A 1 -16.94 28.02 -5.85
C MET A 1 -16.48 26.65 -5.41
N GLY A 2 -17.01 25.59 -6.04
CA GLY A 2 -16.82 24.21 -5.60
C GLY A 2 -15.54 23.63 -6.15
N GLU A 3 -14.81 22.93 -5.30
CA GLU A 3 -13.68 22.06 -5.66
C GLU A 3 -14.16 20.96 -6.63
N THR A 4 -13.32 20.56 -7.59
CA THR A 4 -13.68 19.55 -8.60
C THR A 4 -13.01 18.21 -8.33
N PHE A 5 -13.77 17.12 -8.29
CA PHE A 5 -13.22 15.78 -8.11
C PHE A 5 -12.56 15.28 -9.41
N LEU A 6 -11.25 14.97 -9.36
CA LEU A 6 -10.51 14.44 -10.51
C LEU A 6 -10.50 12.91 -10.54
N GLY A 7 -10.72 12.28 -9.39
CA GLY A 7 -10.74 10.83 -9.21
C GLY A 7 -9.93 10.38 -8.01
N GLY A 8 -9.91 9.08 -7.76
CA GLY A 8 -9.06 8.48 -6.75
C GLY A 8 -8.97 6.98 -6.94
N VAL A 9 -8.09 6.34 -6.19
CA VAL A 9 -7.95 4.89 -6.21
C VAL A 9 -7.68 4.36 -4.82
N ALA A 10 -8.62 3.58 -4.27
CA ALA A 10 -8.45 2.92 -3.00
C ALA A 10 -7.86 1.52 -3.16
N SER A 11 -6.90 1.15 -2.31
CA SER A 11 -6.30 -0.18 -2.41
C SER A 11 -5.75 -0.69 -1.07
N PRO A 12 -5.98 -1.98 -0.73
CA PRO A 12 -5.26 -2.64 0.36
C PRO A 12 -3.75 -2.73 0.11
N TYR A 13 -3.30 -2.47 -1.12
CA TYR A 13 -1.91 -2.56 -1.55
C TYR A 13 -1.21 -1.20 -1.66
N ILE A 14 -1.96 -0.10 -1.62
CA ILE A 14 -1.34 1.23 -1.56
C ILE A 14 -1.03 1.52 -0.10
N GLY A 15 0.14 2.11 0.13
CA GLY A 15 0.53 2.56 1.45
C GLY A 15 1.25 3.90 1.41
N ARG A 16 0.97 4.73 2.42
CA ARG A 16 1.79 5.90 2.73
C ARG A 16 3.02 5.42 3.49
N LEU A 17 4.19 5.62 2.92
CA LEU A 17 5.47 5.27 3.54
C LEU A 17 5.91 6.47 4.38
N ALA A 18 6.18 6.25 5.67
CA ALA A 18 6.92 7.23 6.45
C ALA A 18 8.35 7.33 5.91
N ASN A 19 9.05 8.44 6.19
CA ASN A 19 10.45 8.66 5.77
C ASN A 19 11.37 7.48 6.16
N ASP A 20 11.02 6.73 7.21
CA ASP A 20 11.66 5.47 7.59
C ASP A 20 10.99 4.25 6.95
N ALA A 21 11.12 4.13 5.62
CA ALA A 21 10.47 3.11 4.79
C ALA A 21 10.90 1.64 5.06
N LEU A 22 11.74 1.38 6.07
CA LEU A 22 12.28 0.05 6.38
C LEU A 22 11.61 -0.65 7.58
N ARG A 23 10.83 0.06 8.41
CA ARG A 23 10.44 -0.49 9.71
C ARG A 23 9.07 -1.17 9.76
N ASP A 24 8.22 -0.98 8.76
CA ASP A 24 6.79 -1.25 8.90
C ASP A 24 6.21 -2.05 7.72
N GLY A 25 6.56 -3.34 7.70
CA GLY A 25 6.13 -4.31 6.68
C GLY A 25 4.62 -4.59 6.64
N PHE A 26 3.86 -4.22 7.68
CA PHE A 26 2.43 -4.53 7.81
C PHE A 26 1.50 -3.33 8.11
N THR A 27 1.99 -2.21 8.64
CA THR A 27 1.17 -1.10 9.16
C THR A 27 0.92 0.04 8.16
N THR A 28 1.56 0.02 7.00
CA THR A 28 1.41 1.06 5.96
C THR A 28 0.36 0.73 4.91
N ARG A 29 -0.27 -0.47 4.93
CA ARG A 29 -1.07 -1.00 3.82
C ARG A 29 -2.58 -0.76 3.99
N GLY A 30 -3.25 -0.38 2.90
CA GLY A 30 -4.66 0.02 2.92
C GLY A 30 -4.77 1.52 2.93
N TYR A 31 -4.73 2.11 1.74
CA TYR A 31 -4.72 3.54 1.56
C TYR A 31 -5.40 3.91 0.23
N GLY A 32 -6.02 5.09 0.19
CA GLY A 32 -6.61 5.66 -1.02
C GLY A 32 -6.14 7.09 -1.20
N PRO A 33 -5.25 7.37 -2.18
CA PRO A 33 -5.05 8.72 -2.67
C PRO A 33 -6.23 9.15 -3.55
N TYR A 34 -6.77 10.32 -3.24
CA TYR A 34 -7.85 10.98 -3.95
C TYR A 34 -7.39 12.36 -4.38
N PHE A 35 -7.84 12.77 -5.56
CA PHE A 35 -7.37 13.97 -6.22
C PHE A 35 -8.57 14.86 -6.52
N THR A 36 -8.40 16.11 -6.16
CA THR A 36 -9.25 17.21 -6.62
C THR A 36 -8.40 18.18 -7.44
N ASP A 37 -9.01 19.22 -7.99
CA ASP A 37 -8.31 20.28 -8.70
C ASP A 37 -7.35 21.10 -7.82
N SER A 38 -7.48 21.00 -6.49
CA SER A 38 -6.69 21.80 -5.52
C SER A 38 -5.97 20.99 -4.47
N HIS A 39 -6.39 19.75 -4.17
CA HIS A 39 -5.83 18.93 -3.10
C HIS A 39 -5.55 17.49 -3.54
N LEU A 40 -4.52 16.92 -2.94
CA LEU A 40 -4.35 15.48 -2.80
C LEU A 40 -4.79 15.09 -1.38
N ILE A 41 -5.82 14.25 -1.30
CA ILE A 41 -6.39 13.78 -0.04
C ILE A 41 -6.04 12.31 0.14
N GLY A 42 -5.55 11.95 1.32
CA GLY A 42 -5.25 10.60 1.72
C GLY A 42 -6.26 10.06 2.71
N VAL A 43 -6.82 8.90 2.39
CA VAL A 43 -7.74 8.17 3.27
C VAL A 43 -7.13 6.83 3.67
N PRO A 44 -6.96 6.56 4.98
CA PRO A 44 -6.44 5.29 5.46
C PRO A 44 -7.55 4.23 5.55
N TYR A 45 -7.37 3.13 4.81
CA TYR A 45 -8.20 1.92 4.88
C TYR A 45 -7.58 0.83 5.77
N LYS A 46 -6.59 1.18 6.60
CA LYS A 46 -5.83 0.26 7.46
C LYS A 46 -6.72 -0.61 8.36
N LYS A 47 -7.81 -0.05 8.89
CA LYS A 47 -8.77 -0.80 9.74
C LYS A 47 -9.43 -1.95 8.97
N ILE A 48 -9.77 -1.76 7.70
CA ILE A 48 -10.34 -2.80 6.85
C ILE A 48 -9.31 -3.89 6.58
N THR A 49 -8.10 -3.48 6.17
CA THR A 49 -7.00 -4.40 5.87
C THR A 49 -6.69 -5.24 7.10
N SER A 50 -6.40 -4.61 8.25
CA SER A 50 -6.08 -5.29 9.50
C SER A 50 -7.16 -6.30 9.93
N ARG A 51 -8.44 -5.89 9.93
CA ARG A 51 -9.54 -6.79 10.30
C ARG A 51 -9.67 -8.00 9.37
N THR A 52 -9.36 -7.82 8.10
CA THR A 52 -9.52 -8.87 7.10
C THR A 52 -8.39 -9.90 7.14
N PHE A 53 -7.17 -9.49 7.51
CA PHE A 53 -6.04 -10.42 7.69
C PHE A 53 -6.00 -11.05 9.08
N ARG A 54 -6.76 -10.54 10.07
CA ARG A 54 -6.80 -11.08 11.45
C ARG A 54 -7.02 -12.60 11.52
N PRO A 55 -7.93 -13.23 10.76
CA PRO A 55 -8.12 -14.68 10.80
C PRO A 55 -6.84 -15.44 10.43
N ALA A 56 -6.13 -14.98 9.40
CA ALA A 56 -4.87 -15.59 8.97
C ALA A 56 -3.83 -15.56 10.10
N TYR A 57 -3.66 -14.40 10.76
CA TYR A 57 -2.75 -14.27 11.90
C TYR A 57 -3.13 -15.17 13.07
N VAL A 58 -4.42 -15.27 13.40
CA VAL A 58 -4.90 -16.13 14.49
C VAL A 58 -4.59 -17.60 14.18
N ILE A 59 -4.85 -18.06 12.95
CA ILE A 59 -4.54 -19.43 12.53
C ILE A 59 -3.03 -19.68 12.59
N SER A 60 -2.21 -18.74 12.14
CA SER A 60 -0.75 -18.84 12.23
C SER A 60 -0.25 -18.89 13.68
N LEU A 61 -0.83 -18.09 14.58
CA LEU A 61 -0.49 -18.12 16.01
C LEU A 61 -0.86 -19.47 16.65
N ILE A 62 -2.06 -19.98 16.36
CA ILE A 62 -2.49 -21.31 16.82
C ILE A 62 -1.53 -22.38 16.30
N TRP A 63 -1.11 -22.30 15.04
CA TRP A 63 -0.15 -23.22 14.46
C TRP A 63 1.20 -23.18 15.18
N ILE A 64 1.77 -21.99 15.40
CA ILE A 64 3.05 -21.83 16.11
C ILE A 64 2.95 -22.39 17.53
N VAL A 65 1.92 -22.02 18.29
CA VAL A 65 1.75 -22.48 19.68
C VAL A 65 1.58 -24.00 19.72
N SER A 66 0.81 -24.57 18.80
CA SER A 66 0.62 -26.03 18.70
C SER A 66 1.93 -26.73 18.36
N LEU A 67 2.72 -26.20 17.42
CA LEU A 67 4.01 -26.76 17.03
C LEU A 67 5.02 -26.71 18.17
N VAL A 68 5.14 -25.57 18.86
CA VAL A 68 6.04 -25.41 20.02
C VAL A 68 5.66 -26.37 21.14
N SER A 69 4.36 -26.50 21.42
CA SER A 69 3.87 -27.43 22.45
C SER A 69 4.17 -28.89 22.11
N LEU A 70 4.03 -29.26 20.84
CA LEU A 70 4.30 -30.61 20.34
C LEU A 70 5.80 -30.95 20.43
N VAL A 71 6.67 -30.01 20.09
CA VAL A 71 8.12 -30.16 20.21
C VAL A 71 8.51 -30.28 21.68
N ALA A 72 7.97 -29.44 22.56
CA ALA A 72 8.23 -29.51 24.00
C ALA A 72 7.81 -30.87 24.58
N TYR A 73 6.63 -31.38 24.21
CA TYR A 73 6.17 -32.71 24.61
C TYR A 73 7.15 -33.81 24.15
N ALA A 74 7.55 -33.80 22.87
CA ALA A 74 8.48 -34.79 22.32
C ALA A 74 9.82 -34.83 23.07
N VAL A 75 10.35 -33.66 23.41
CA VAL A 75 11.60 -33.51 24.17
C VAL A 75 11.45 -34.03 25.59
N LEU A 76 10.32 -33.71 26.26
CA LEU A 76 10.10 -34.10 27.66
C LEU A 76 9.81 -35.59 27.84
N THR A 77 9.11 -36.23 26.89
CA THR A 77 8.69 -37.63 27.02
C THR A 77 9.52 -38.60 26.17
N GLY A 78 10.44 -38.10 25.35
CA GLY A 78 11.19 -38.92 24.38
C GLY A 78 10.32 -39.57 23.30
N ALA A 79 9.10 -39.03 23.07
CA ALA A 79 8.16 -39.63 22.13
C ALA A 79 8.63 -39.46 20.68
N GLN A 80 8.82 -40.57 19.97
CA GLN A 80 9.18 -40.55 18.55
C GLN A 80 7.97 -40.40 17.61
N GLN A 81 6.77 -40.77 18.07
CA GLN A 81 5.54 -40.61 17.31
C GLN A 81 4.67 -39.52 17.92
N LEU A 82 4.39 -38.50 17.12
CA LEU A 82 3.56 -37.36 17.51
C LEU A 82 2.25 -37.42 16.73
N TYR A 83 1.26 -38.14 17.27
CA TYR A 83 -0.07 -38.30 16.66
C TYR A 83 -0.76 -36.99 16.24
N PRO A 84 -0.62 -35.84 16.94
CA PRO A 84 -1.23 -34.58 16.51
C PRO A 84 -0.51 -33.89 15.33
N LEU A 85 0.70 -34.34 14.96
CA LEU A 85 1.54 -33.67 13.96
C LEU A 85 0.84 -33.45 12.60
N PRO A 86 0.08 -34.41 12.03
CA PRO A 86 -0.62 -34.18 10.77
C PRO A 86 -1.66 -33.05 10.86
N ALA A 87 -2.37 -32.93 11.98
CA ALA A 87 -3.35 -31.87 12.20
C ALA A 87 -2.67 -30.50 12.35
N VAL A 88 -1.55 -30.45 13.08
CA VAL A 88 -0.74 -29.23 13.20
C VAL A 88 -0.22 -28.80 11.83
N MET A 89 0.35 -29.72 11.04
CA MET A 89 0.83 -29.42 9.69
C MET A 89 -0.31 -29.01 8.74
N GLY A 90 -1.52 -29.54 8.94
CA GLY A 90 -2.72 -29.18 8.20
C GLY A 90 -3.16 -27.71 8.39
N LEU A 91 -2.73 -27.02 9.45
CA LEU A 91 -3.01 -25.60 9.64
C LEU A 91 -2.20 -24.70 8.68
N VAL A 92 -1.06 -25.18 8.15
CA VAL A 92 -0.21 -24.44 7.21
C VAL A 92 -0.94 -24.11 5.89
N PRO A 93 -1.49 -25.08 5.14
CA PRO A 93 -2.23 -24.77 3.92
C PRO A 93 -3.47 -23.92 4.18
N VAL A 94 -4.13 -24.08 5.33
CA VAL A 94 -5.26 -23.22 5.74
C VAL A 94 -4.80 -21.78 5.95
N ALA A 95 -3.74 -21.55 6.72
CA ALA A 95 -3.16 -20.22 6.92
C ALA A 95 -2.75 -19.59 5.59
N LEU A 96 -2.11 -20.35 4.70
CA LEU A 96 -1.73 -19.90 3.36
C LEU A 96 -2.94 -19.51 2.50
N ALA A 97 -4.01 -20.32 2.51
CA ALA A 97 -5.25 -19.99 1.79
C ALA A 97 -5.85 -18.67 2.28
N PHE A 98 -5.81 -18.42 3.60
CA PHE A 98 -6.24 -17.14 4.15
C PHE A 98 -5.31 -15.98 3.76
N LEU A 99 -3.99 -16.15 3.85
CA LEU A 99 -3.02 -15.10 3.56
C LEU A 99 -2.97 -14.69 2.09
N VAL A 100 -3.01 -15.67 1.18
CA VAL A 100 -2.74 -15.46 -0.25
C VAL A 100 -4.01 -15.22 -1.05
N TYR A 101 -5.14 -15.77 -0.61
CA TYR A 101 -6.37 -15.76 -1.41
C TYR A 101 -7.55 -15.09 -0.71
N LEU A 102 -8.02 -15.64 0.42
CA LEU A 102 -9.28 -15.20 1.04
C LEU A 102 -9.17 -13.77 1.61
N SER A 103 -8.13 -13.49 2.41
CA SER A 103 -7.98 -12.17 3.04
C SER A 103 -7.71 -11.06 2.02
N PRO A 104 -6.82 -11.23 1.02
CA PRO A 104 -6.62 -10.21 -0.02
C PRO A 104 -7.88 -9.93 -0.84
N ARG A 105 -8.65 -10.97 -1.20
CA ARG A 105 -9.91 -10.84 -1.94
C ARG A 105 -10.96 -10.10 -1.12
N GLN A 106 -11.13 -10.47 0.15
CA GLN A 106 -12.05 -9.78 1.07
C GLN A 106 -11.65 -8.32 1.30
N ALA A 107 -10.35 -8.04 1.47
CA ALA A 107 -9.85 -6.69 1.72
C ALA A 107 -10.12 -5.81 0.50
N THR A 108 -9.82 -6.32 -0.70
CA THR A 108 -10.11 -5.63 -1.96
C THR A 108 -11.60 -5.32 -2.11
N ASN A 109 -12.47 -6.30 -1.85
CA ASN A 109 -13.92 -6.10 -1.98
C ASN A 109 -14.46 -5.08 -0.98
N ARG A 110 -13.97 -5.11 0.27
CA ARG A 110 -14.39 -4.17 1.31
C ARG A 110 -13.88 -2.75 1.05
N THR A 111 -12.62 -2.61 0.63
CA THR A 111 -12.06 -1.31 0.25
C THR A 111 -12.82 -0.70 -0.93
N ARG A 112 -13.11 -1.49 -1.98
CA ARG A 112 -13.87 -1.00 -3.15
C ARG A 112 -15.28 -0.51 -2.80
N ARG A 113 -15.94 -1.11 -1.80
CA ARG A 113 -17.27 -0.68 -1.33
C ARG A 113 -17.26 0.64 -0.58
N GLN A 114 -16.10 1.05 -0.06
CA GLN A 114 -15.93 2.29 0.70
C GLN A 114 -15.12 3.33 -0.08
N GLU A 115 -14.79 3.03 -1.34
CA GLU A 115 -14.02 3.94 -2.19
C GLU A 115 -14.87 5.17 -2.51
N ALA A 116 -14.37 6.36 -2.17
CA ALA A 116 -15.03 7.61 -2.50
C ALA A 116 -15.12 7.82 -4.02
N THR A 117 -16.29 8.23 -4.49
CA THR A 117 -16.57 8.51 -5.92
C THR A 117 -16.85 9.98 -6.18
N SER A 118 -16.99 10.77 -5.12
CA SER A 118 -17.26 12.21 -5.16
C SER A 118 -16.56 12.94 -4.01
N ILE A 119 -16.55 14.28 -4.06
CA ILE A 119 -16.04 15.12 -2.95
C ILE A 119 -16.89 14.96 -1.69
N ASN A 120 -18.21 14.85 -1.82
CA ASN A 120 -19.08 14.68 -0.66
C ASN A 120 -18.72 13.39 0.11
N ASP A 121 -18.43 12.30 -0.61
CA ASP A 121 -17.97 11.05 0.00
C ASP A 121 -16.64 11.23 0.76
N LEU A 122 -15.75 12.11 0.30
CA LEU A 122 -14.45 12.35 0.95
C LEU A 122 -14.59 13.14 2.24
N VAL A 123 -15.55 14.07 2.32
CA VAL A 123 -15.80 14.88 3.52
C VAL A 123 -16.20 14.00 4.70
N ASP A 124 -16.97 12.93 4.44
CA ASP A 124 -17.44 12.00 5.46
C ASP A 124 -16.40 10.93 5.85
N GLN A 125 -15.26 10.87 5.14
CA GLN A 125 -14.20 9.91 5.39
C GLN A 125 -13.11 10.47 6.32
N PRO A 126 -12.48 9.62 7.17
CA PRO A 126 -11.35 10.06 7.98
C PRO A 126 -10.15 10.34 7.06
N GLN A 127 -9.71 11.59 6.98
CA GLN A 127 -8.56 12.01 6.19
C GLN A 127 -7.32 12.09 7.09
N ASP A 128 -6.23 11.43 6.73
CA ASP A 128 -4.95 11.50 7.47
C ASP A 128 -3.86 12.29 6.72
N LEU A 129 -4.19 12.77 5.53
CA LEU A 129 -3.34 13.60 4.70
C LEU A 129 -4.19 14.51 3.82
N VAL A 130 -3.88 15.80 3.80
CA VAL A 130 -4.41 16.75 2.83
C VAL A 130 -3.23 17.60 2.36
N LEU A 131 -2.83 17.46 1.10
CA LEU A 131 -1.76 18.26 0.50
C LEU A 131 -2.36 19.22 -0.51
N GLU A 132 -2.18 20.52 -0.28
CA GLU A 132 -2.53 21.54 -1.25
C GLU A 132 -1.60 21.50 -2.46
N ARG A 133 -2.18 21.51 -3.65
CA ARG A 133 -1.46 21.48 -4.93
C ARG A 133 -0.54 22.69 -5.09
N SER A 134 -0.97 23.85 -4.63
CA SER A 134 -0.17 25.10 -4.60
C SER A 134 1.15 24.96 -3.84
N ASN A 135 1.21 24.07 -2.85
CA ASN A 135 2.37 23.86 -1.98
C ASN A 135 3.28 22.73 -2.46
N ILE A 136 2.92 22.02 -3.53
CA ILE A 136 3.75 20.97 -4.11
C ILE A 136 4.82 21.62 -5.00
N SER A 137 6.07 21.19 -4.80
CA SER A 137 7.22 21.61 -5.61
C SER A 137 7.41 20.69 -6.81
N GLN A 138 7.45 19.37 -6.56
CA GLN A 138 7.65 18.37 -7.61
C GLN A 138 7.06 17.01 -7.22
N VAL A 139 6.69 16.23 -8.24
CA VAL A 139 6.29 14.83 -8.10
C VAL A 139 7.26 13.97 -8.88
N THR A 140 7.71 12.88 -8.26
CA THR A 140 8.61 11.91 -8.89
C THR A 140 8.03 10.53 -8.77
N TYR A 141 8.23 9.69 -9.78
CA TYR A 141 7.80 8.30 -9.73
C TYR A 141 8.94 7.36 -10.07
N GLN A 142 8.98 6.23 -9.38
CA GLN A 142 9.88 5.11 -9.62
C GLN A 142 9.18 3.85 -9.18
N PHE A 143 8.82 2.94 -10.09
CA PHE A 143 8.12 1.71 -9.73
C PHE A 143 8.80 0.99 -8.55
N PRO A 144 8.07 0.64 -7.47
CA PRO A 144 6.61 0.74 -7.27
C PRO A 144 6.15 1.94 -6.40
N MET A 145 6.87 3.06 -6.42
CA MET A 145 6.70 4.23 -5.53
C MET A 145 6.45 5.53 -6.29
N ILE A 146 5.71 6.44 -5.67
CA ILE A 146 5.54 7.84 -6.05
C ILE A 146 5.96 8.69 -4.84
N SER A 147 6.73 9.75 -5.09
CA SER A 147 7.21 10.69 -4.09
C SER A 147 6.82 12.12 -4.45
N ILE A 148 6.40 12.87 -3.45
CA ILE A 148 5.98 14.27 -3.56
C ILE A 148 6.90 15.08 -2.67
N LEU A 149 7.53 16.12 -3.23
CA LEU A 149 8.26 17.12 -2.48
C LEU A 149 7.40 18.38 -2.36
N MET A 150 7.20 18.84 -1.14
CA MET A 150 6.57 20.12 -0.86
C MET A 150 7.57 21.26 -0.99
N LYS A 151 7.08 22.49 -1.24
CA LYS A 151 7.89 23.71 -1.21
C LYS A 151 8.52 23.97 0.16
N SER A 152 7.92 23.45 1.23
CA SER A 152 8.46 23.46 2.59
C SER A 152 9.69 22.55 2.77
N GLY A 153 9.99 21.66 1.82
CA GLY A 153 11.05 20.66 1.93
C GLY A 153 10.59 19.29 2.43
N GLU A 154 9.33 19.15 2.84
CA GLU A 154 8.77 17.87 3.30
C GLU A 154 8.57 16.87 2.15
N TRP A 155 8.84 15.59 2.43
CA TRP A 155 8.61 14.50 1.49
C TRP A 155 7.44 13.61 1.91
N TYR A 156 6.62 13.25 0.92
CA TYR A 156 5.52 12.30 1.08
C TYR A 156 5.68 11.16 0.08
N TYR A 157 5.59 9.93 0.58
CA TYR A 157 5.86 8.73 -0.21
C TYR A 157 4.64 7.81 -0.25
N PHE A 158 4.31 7.34 -1.45
CA PHE A 158 3.24 6.38 -1.70
C PHE A 158 3.80 5.15 -2.41
N GLY A 159 3.67 3.98 -1.80
CA GLY A 159 4.10 2.70 -2.38
C GLY A 159 2.90 1.85 -2.82
N VAL A 160 3.08 1.10 -3.91
CA VAL A 160 2.12 0.09 -4.39
C VAL A 160 2.71 -1.30 -4.24
N GLY A 161 2.31 -2.04 -3.21
CA GLY A 161 2.74 -3.42 -2.98
C GLY A 161 2.01 -4.46 -3.83
N SER A 162 2.42 -5.73 -3.70
CA SER A 162 1.61 -6.90 -4.07
C SER A 162 1.53 -7.84 -2.88
N TRP A 163 0.37 -8.47 -2.65
CA TRP A 163 0.28 -9.68 -1.84
C TRP A 163 -0.13 -10.81 -2.75
N GLY A 164 0.69 -11.85 -2.89
CA GLY A 164 0.28 -13.19 -3.35
C GLY A 164 -0.27 -13.33 -4.79
N SER A 165 -0.94 -12.32 -5.35
CA SER A 165 -1.30 -12.21 -6.75
C SER A 165 -0.12 -11.58 -7.47
N GLY A 166 0.46 -12.30 -8.42
CA GLY A 166 1.64 -11.89 -9.17
C GLY A 166 1.61 -10.44 -9.68
N TYR A 167 2.79 -9.93 -10.00
CA TYR A 167 3.13 -8.58 -10.47
C TYR A 167 2.10 -7.84 -11.37
N GLY A 168 1.22 -8.54 -12.09
CA GLY A 168 0.24 -7.97 -13.01
C GLY A 168 -0.88 -7.11 -12.38
N HIS A 169 -1.41 -7.46 -11.21
CA HIS A 169 -2.52 -6.70 -10.59
C HIS A 169 -2.06 -5.36 -10.00
N SER A 170 -0.86 -5.32 -9.41
CA SER A 170 -0.24 -4.10 -8.89
C SER A 170 0.12 -3.13 -10.02
N ARG A 171 0.50 -3.64 -11.20
CA ARG A 171 0.85 -2.82 -12.37
C ARG A 171 -0.36 -2.03 -12.90
N LYS A 172 -1.53 -2.68 -13.06
CA LYS A 172 -2.76 -2.00 -13.52
C LYS A 172 -3.18 -0.87 -12.57
N ARG A 173 -3.14 -1.12 -11.25
CA ARG A 173 -3.49 -0.09 -10.25
C ARG A 173 -2.49 1.05 -10.20
N LEU A 174 -1.20 0.74 -10.34
CA LEU A 174 -0.19 1.78 -10.43
C LEU A 174 -0.36 2.61 -11.71
N THR A 175 -0.72 2.00 -12.86
CA THR A 175 -1.02 2.76 -14.08
C THR A 175 -2.18 3.74 -13.89
N VAL A 176 -3.26 3.31 -13.22
CA VAL A 176 -4.39 4.21 -12.87
C VAL A 176 -3.94 5.31 -11.92
N LEU A 177 -3.15 4.97 -10.90
CA LEU A 177 -2.62 5.95 -9.96
C LEU A 177 -1.72 6.97 -10.67
N LEU A 178 -0.83 6.52 -11.57
CA LEU A 178 0.04 7.37 -12.36
C LEU A 178 -0.76 8.28 -13.29
N SER A 179 -1.82 7.79 -13.94
CA SER A 179 -2.65 8.64 -14.80
C SER A 179 -3.41 9.70 -14.00
N LEU A 180 -3.86 9.37 -12.78
CA LEU A 180 -4.47 10.35 -11.87
C LEU A 180 -3.45 11.40 -11.42
N PHE A 181 -2.24 11.00 -11.04
CA PHE A 181 -1.16 11.93 -10.71
C PHE A 181 -0.79 12.83 -11.88
N GLN A 182 -0.72 12.29 -13.10
CA GLN A 182 -0.46 13.09 -14.31
C GLN A 182 -1.56 14.13 -14.52
N ARG A 183 -2.83 13.73 -14.41
CA ARG A 183 -3.98 14.64 -14.54
C ARG A 183 -4.01 15.72 -13.45
N PHE A 184 -3.59 15.38 -12.23
CA PHE A 184 -3.48 16.30 -11.11
C PHE A 184 -2.34 17.30 -11.33
N CYS A 185 -1.17 16.83 -11.79
CA CYS A 185 -0.01 17.68 -12.06
C CYS A 185 -0.21 18.57 -13.30
N SER A 186 -1.06 18.18 -14.25
CA SER A 186 -1.38 18.99 -15.44
C SER A 186 -2.40 20.10 -15.18
N GLN A 187 -3.03 20.17 -14.00
CA GLN A 187 -3.91 21.28 -13.64
C GLN A 187 -3.13 22.59 -13.56
N SER A 188 -3.78 23.75 -13.67
CA SER A 188 -3.11 25.06 -13.65
C SER A 188 -2.95 25.62 -12.22
N PRO A 189 -1.75 26.00 -11.75
CA PRO A 189 -0.46 25.94 -12.43
C PRO A 189 0.12 24.51 -12.48
N PRO A 190 0.82 24.13 -13.56
CA PRO A 190 1.33 22.78 -13.72
C PRO A 190 2.46 22.48 -12.74
N ILE A 191 2.49 21.24 -12.24
CA ILE A 191 3.56 20.70 -11.39
C ILE A 191 4.42 19.76 -12.23
N SER A 192 5.74 19.83 -12.05
CA SER A 192 6.66 18.91 -12.71
C SER A 192 6.47 17.47 -12.19
N MET A 193 6.26 16.54 -13.12
CA MET A 193 6.20 15.10 -12.85
C MET A 193 7.18 14.36 -13.74
N PHE A 194 8.12 13.61 -13.16
CA PHE A 194 9.12 12.88 -13.95
C PHE A 194 9.54 11.54 -13.34
N ASP A 195 10.09 10.68 -14.22
CA ASP A 195 10.66 9.39 -13.84
C ASP A 195 12.02 9.61 -13.16
N ARG A 196 12.16 9.13 -11.92
CA ARG A 196 13.41 9.29 -11.15
C ARG A 196 14.60 8.63 -11.85
N ARG A 197 14.41 7.54 -12.61
CA ARG A 197 15.50 6.88 -13.35
C ARG A 197 15.95 7.70 -14.56
N ARG A 198 15.02 8.30 -15.30
CA ARG A 198 15.39 9.16 -16.45
C ARG A 198 16.10 10.42 -16.01
N ASN A 199 15.69 11.01 -14.90
CA ASN A 199 16.31 12.26 -14.45
C ASN A 199 17.74 12.05 -13.95
N GLN A 200 18.08 10.90 -13.36
CA GLN A 200 19.47 10.56 -13.06
C GLN A 200 20.32 10.40 -14.32
N VAL A 201 19.78 9.78 -15.38
CA VAL A 201 20.50 9.62 -16.66
C VAL A 201 20.66 10.97 -17.38
N GLU A 202 19.65 11.85 -17.37
CA GLU A 202 19.74 13.19 -17.97
C GLU A 202 20.68 14.14 -17.21
N ILE A 203 20.75 14.03 -15.87
CA ILE A 203 21.71 14.80 -15.06
C ILE A 203 23.13 14.31 -15.34
N LEU A 204 23.34 12.99 -15.44
CA LEU A 204 24.65 12.41 -15.76
C LEU A 204 25.09 12.76 -17.18
N SER A 205 24.19 12.70 -18.17
CA SER A 205 24.51 13.04 -19.56
C SER A 205 24.76 14.54 -19.77
N LYS A 206 24.10 15.42 -19.01
CA LYS A 206 24.41 16.86 -19.01
C LYS A 206 25.69 17.19 -18.23
N GLY A 207 26.09 16.35 -17.27
CA GLY A 207 27.35 16.46 -16.54
C GLY A 207 28.56 16.02 -17.37
N GLU A 208 28.41 15.01 -18.24
CA GLU A 208 29.48 14.53 -19.12
C GLU A 208 29.76 15.44 -20.34
N ILE A 209 28.85 16.34 -20.70
CA ILE A 209 29.07 17.31 -21.80
C ILE A 209 29.82 18.57 -21.32
N ALA A 210 30.04 18.71 -20.01
CA ALA A 210 30.69 19.88 -19.40
C ALA A 210 32.11 19.61 -18.84
N SER A 211 32.78 18.54 -19.28
CA SER A 211 34.17 18.23 -18.92
C SER A 211 35.11 18.30 -20.13
#